data_AF-A0A970ZKI2-F1
#
_entry.id   AF-A0A970ZKI2-F1
#
_cell.length_a   1.000
_cell.length_b   1.000
_cell.length_c   1.000
_cell.angle_alpha   90.00
_cell.angle_beta   90.00
_cell.angle_gamma   90.00
#
_symmetry.space_group_name_H-M   'P 1'
#
loop_
_entity.id
_entity.type
_entity.pdbx_description
1 polymer ?
#
loop_
_entity_poly.entity_id
_entity_poly.type
_entity_poly.pdbx_seq_one_letter_code
_entity_poly.pdbx_strand_id
1 'polypeptide(L)' 'MRIGFAIRVIDQEGNGVPDAEVTVHYPYAEDNGCTDEQGWVHFEKDHFFGNAVRANVYIDGQLRDEFICFEDGDTVSYTV' A
#
# COMPACT_ATOMS: atom_id res chain seq x y z
N MET A 1 -13.59 -4.24 13.25
CA MET A 1 -12.14 -4.12 13.45
C MET A 1 -11.58 -3.46 12.21
N ARG A 2 -10.71 -2.48 12.36
CA ARG A 2 -10.10 -1.73 11.27
C ARG A 2 -8.66 -2.21 11.12
N ILE A 3 -8.17 -2.36 9.90
CA ILE A 3 -6.77 -2.64 9.61
C ILE A 3 -6.15 -1.41 9.01
N GLY A 4 -5.18 -0.83 9.71
CA GLY A 4 -4.30 0.19 9.20
C GLY A 4 -2.97 -0.42 8.73
N PHE A 5 -2.52 -0.05 7.54
CA PHE A 5 -1.20 -0.44 7.02
C PHE A 5 -0.57 0.70 6.23
N ALA A 6 0.74 0.65 6.03
CA ALA A 6 1.47 1.68 5.29
C ALA A 6 2.33 1.07 4.18
N ILE A 7 2.43 1.80 3.07
CA ILE A 7 3.30 1.45 1.95
C ILE A 7 4.33 2.57 1.82
N ARG A 8 5.60 2.19 1.70
CA ARG A 8 6.70 3.11 1.35
C ARG A 8 7.14 2.89 -0.08
N VAL A 9 7.36 3.97 -0.79
CA VAL A 9 7.99 3.97 -2.11
C VAL A 9 9.36 4.62 -1.99
N ILE A 10 10.40 3.91 -2.42
CA ILE A 10 11.78 4.35 -2.35
C ILE A 10 12.49 4.25 -3.70
N ASP A 11 13.47 5.11 -3.94
CA ASP A 11 14.36 5.00 -5.10
C ASP A 11 15.46 3.94 -4.88
N GLN A 12 16.34 3.76 -5.87
CA GLN A 12 17.47 2.82 -5.80
C GLN A 12 18.52 3.18 -4.74
N GLU A 13 18.52 4.42 -4.25
CA GLU A 13 19.40 4.90 -3.20
C GLU A 13 18.77 4.76 -1.80
N GLY A 14 17.50 4.36 -1.73
CA GLY A 14 16.72 4.19 -0.51
C GLY A 14 16.03 5.46 0.00
N ASN A 15 16.03 6.54 -0.79
CA ASN A 15 15.31 7.76 -0.47
C ASN A 15 13.82 7.60 -0.75
N GLY A 16 12.97 8.27 0.03
CA GLY A 16 11.53 8.28 -0.22
C GLY A 16 11.19 8.99 -1.53
N VAL A 17 10.27 8.42 -2.31
CA VAL A 17 9.75 9.03 -3.53
C VAL A 17 8.42 9.72 -3.21
N PRO A 18 8.35 11.06 -3.22
CA PRO A 18 7.11 11.79 -2.98
C PRO A 18 6.17 11.76 -4.18
N ASP A 19 4.88 12.01 -3.92
CA ASP A 19 3.82 12.16 -4.92
C ASP A 19 3.62 10.93 -5.84
N ALA A 20 4.20 9.77 -5.50
CA ALA A 20 3.99 8.53 -6.22
C ALA A 20 2.55 8.04 -5.99
N GLU A 21 1.84 7.69 -7.05
CA GLU A 21 0.47 7.19 -6.95
C GLU A 21 0.51 5.73 -6.52
N VAL A 22 -0.08 5.41 -5.37
CA VAL A 22 -0.23 4.06 -4.87
C VAL A 22 -1.70 3.68 -4.89
N THR A 23 -2.00 2.60 -5.60
CA THR A 23 -3.35 2.04 -5.67
C THR A 23 -3.34 0.62 -5.13
N VAL A 24 -4.28 0.32 -4.23
CA VAL A 24 -4.44 -0.98 -3.59
C VAL A 24 -5.76 -1.58 -4.03
N HIS A 25 -5.72 -2.66 -4.82
CA HIS A 25 -6.91 -3.37 -5.29
C HIS A 25 -7.26 -4.54 -4.37
N TYR A 26 -8.46 -4.52 -3.82
CA TYR A 26 -9.09 -5.62 -3.08
C TYR A 26 -10.04 -6.38 -4.03
N PRO A 27 -10.62 -7.54 -3.61
CA PRO A 27 -11.51 -8.30 -4.49
C PRO A 27 -12.73 -7.54 -5.04
N TYR A 28 -13.24 -6.53 -4.31
CA TYR A 28 -14.47 -5.79 -4.66
C TYR A 28 -14.37 -4.27 -4.42
N ALA A 29 -13.18 -3.76 -4.16
CA ALA A 29 -12.93 -2.35 -3.85
C ALA A 29 -11.50 -2.00 -4.21
N GLU A 30 -11.19 -0.71 -4.27
CA GLU A 30 -9.83 -0.20 -4.35
C GLU A 30 -9.74 1.04 -3.47
N ASP A 31 -8.53 1.31 -2.97
CA ASP A 31 -8.18 2.57 -2.33
C ASP A 31 -6.95 3.14 -3.06
N ASN A 32 -6.85 4.46 -3.17
CA ASN A 32 -5.74 5.16 -3.79
C ASN A 32 -5.21 6.29 -2.88
N GLY A 33 -3.93 6.59 -3.02
CA GLY A 33 -3.28 7.67 -2.29
C GLY A 33 -1.93 8.03 -2.91
N CYS A 34 -1.42 9.20 -2.56
CA CYS A 34 -0.08 9.64 -2.94
C CYS A 34 0.87 9.57 -1.74
N THR A 35 2.14 9.29 -2.00
CA THR A 35 3.17 9.27 -0.98
C THR A 35 3.55 10.68 -0.50
N ASP A 36 3.88 10.80 0.78
CA ASP A 36 4.41 12.02 1.37
C ASP A 36 5.90 12.27 1.00
N GLU A 37 6.50 13.34 1.54
CA GLU A 37 7.91 13.70 1.33
C GLU A 37 8.91 12.59 1.71
N GLN A 38 8.52 11.65 2.56
CA GLN A 38 9.35 10.52 3.00
C GLN A 38 9.04 9.22 2.24
N GLY A 39 8.14 9.29 1.26
CA GLY A 39 7.71 8.19 0.42
C GLY A 39 6.61 7.32 1.04
N TRP A 40 5.92 7.77 2.10
CA TRP A 40 4.90 6.98 2.79
C TRP A 40 3.47 7.32 2.37
N VAL A 41 2.64 6.30 2.27
CA VAL A 41 1.18 6.41 2.17
C VAL A 41 0.53 5.44 3.15
N HIS A 42 -0.58 5.88 3.77
CA HIS A 42 -1.30 5.10 4.78
C HIS A 42 -2.69 4.75 4.28
N PHE A 43 -3.09 3.50 4.50
CA PHE A 43 -4.41 2.99 4.17
C PHE A 43 -5.08 2.42 5.42
N GLU A 44 -6.40 2.56 5.48
CA GLU A 44 -7.20 1.98 6.55
C GLU A 44 -8.43 1.32 5.95
N LYS A 45 -8.61 0.02 6.19
CA LYS A 45 -9.75 -0.73 5.68
C LYS A 45 -10.55 -1.38 6.79
N ASP A 46 -11.87 -1.23 6.71
CA ASP A 46 -12.80 -1.99 7.54
C ASP A 46 -12.86 -3.43 7.03
N HIS A 47 -12.64 -4.37 7.94
CA HIS A 47 -12.45 -5.76 7.56
C HIS A 47 -13.77 -6.41 7.14
N PHE A 48 -13.84 -6.92 5.92
CA PHE A 48 -15.04 -7.60 5.44
C PHE A 48 -15.13 -9.06 5.93
N PHE A 49 -14.04 -9.83 6.08
CA PHE A 49 -14.01 -11.14 6.78
C PHE A 49 -12.56 -11.51 7.20
N GLY A 50 -12.20 -11.46 8.49
CA GLY A 50 -10.88 -11.95 8.98
C GLY A 50 -10.02 -10.93 9.73
N ASN A 51 -8.74 -11.25 9.90
CA ASN A 51 -7.70 -10.44 10.55
C ASN A 51 -6.61 -9.92 9.59
N ALA A 52 -6.73 -10.17 8.28
CA ALA A 52 -5.78 -9.73 7.26
C ALA A 52 -6.48 -9.40 5.92
N VAL A 53 -6.14 -8.28 5.29
CA VAL A 53 -6.76 -7.85 4.03
C VAL A 53 -5.87 -8.25 2.87
N ARG A 54 -6.43 -9.03 1.93
CA ARG A 54 -5.72 -9.44 0.72
C ARG A 54 -5.87 -8.39 -0.38
N ALA A 55 -4.76 -7.96 -0.96
CA ALA A 55 -4.76 -6.93 -1.99
C ALA A 55 -3.68 -7.15 -3.06
N ASN A 56 -3.80 -6.42 -4.17
CA ASN A 56 -2.74 -6.21 -5.15
C ASN A 56 -2.29 -4.75 -5.04
N VAL A 57 -0.98 -4.50 -5.14
CA VAL A 57 -0.40 -3.15 -5.01
C VAL A 57 0.12 -2.68 -6.36
N TYR A 58 -0.29 -1.48 -6.75
CA TYR A 58 0.16 -0.78 -7.94
C TYR A 58 0.84 0.52 -7.53
N ILE A 59 1.97 0.83 -8.18
CA ILE A 59 2.67 2.11 -8.05
C ILE A 59 2.76 2.74 -9.45
N ASP A 60 2.24 3.96 -9.60
CA ASP A 60 2.11 4.68 -10.87
C ASP A 60 1.47 3.81 -11.97
N GLY A 61 0.42 3.08 -11.60
CA GLY A 61 -0.32 2.17 -12.49
C GLY A 61 0.40 0.85 -12.82
N GLN A 62 1.62 0.63 -12.31
CA GLN A 62 2.36 -0.62 -12.51
C GLN A 62 2.19 -1.56 -11.33
N LEU A 63 1.78 -2.81 -11.61
CA LEU A 63 1.66 -3.85 -10.60
C LEU A 63 3.03 -4.17 -9.98
N ARG A 64 3.11 -4.12 -8.66
CA ARG A 64 4.33 -4.41 -7.88
C ARG A 64 4.23 -5.70 -7.09
N ASP A 65 3.06 -6.00 -6.56
CA ASP A 65 2.82 -7.21 -5.77
C ASP A 65 1.38 -7.68 -5.93
N GLU A 66 1.20 -8.99 -6.00
CA GLU A 66 -0.10 -9.63 -6.11
C GLU A 66 -0.38 -10.43 -4.86
N PHE A 67 -1.62 -10.33 -4.38
CA PHE A 67 -2.13 -11.15 -3.30
C PHE A 67 -1.40 -10.99 -1.95
N ILE A 68 -0.79 -9.83 -1.71
CA ILE A 68 -0.23 -9.49 -0.40
C ILE A 68 -1.36 -9.46 0.65
N CYS A 69 -1.06 -9.94 1.85
CA CYS A 69 -1.96 -9.88 2.99
C CYS A 69 -1.42 -8.86 3.97
N PHE A 70 -2.20 -7.81 4.25
CA PHE A 70 -1.88 -6.82 5.28
C PHE A 70 -2.63 -7.11 6.57
N GLU A 71 -1.90 -7.24 7.67
CA GLU A 71 -2.40 -7.21 9.03
C GLU A 71 -2.36 -5.79 9.61
N ASP A 72 -3.00 -5.58 10.76
CA ASP A 72 -3.03 -4.27 11.41
C ASP A 72 -1.63 -3.87 11.89
N GLY A 73 -1.16 -2.70 11.46
CA GLY A 73 0.17 -2.17 11.74
C GLY A 73 1.25 -2.57 10.73
N ASP A 74 0.92 -3.33 9.69
CA ASP A 74 1.91 -3.73 8.69
C ASP A 74 2.48 -2.54 7.91
N THR A 75 3.77 -2.65 7.59
CA THR A 75 4.46 -1.72 6.71
C THR A 75 5.25 -2.50 5.66
N VAL A 76 5.13 -2.11 4.39
CA VAL A 76 5.90 -2.66 3.28
C VAL A 76 6.61 -1.56 2.52
N SER A 77 7.73 -1.86 1.87
CA SER A 77 8.46 -0.92 1.03
C SER A 77 8.71 -1.49 -0.36
N TYR A 78 8.56 -0.66 -1.38
CA TYR A 78 8.82 -1.00 -2.77
C TYR A 78 9.85 -0.03 -3.37
N THR A 79 10.80 -0.58 -4.12
CA THR A 79 11.76 0.21 -4.89
C THR A 79 11.21 0.46 -6.30
N VAL A 80 11.28 1.70 -6.78
CA VAL A 80 10.90 2.10 -8.14
C VAL A 80 12.08 2.47 -9.02
#